data_AF-A0A3Q4GIT0-F1
#
_entry.id   AF-A0A3Q4GIT0-F1
#
_cell.length_a   1.000
_cell.length_b   1.000
_cell.length_c   1.000
_cell.angle_alpha   90.00
_cell.angle_beta   90.00
_cell.angle_gamma   90.00
#
_symmetry.space_group_name_H-M   'P 1'
#
loop_
_entity.id
_entity.type
_entity.pdbx_description
1 polymer ?
#
loop_
_entity_poly.entity_id
_entity_poly.type
_entity_poly.pdbx_seq_one_letter_code
_entity_poly.pdbx_strand_id
1 'polypeptide(L)'
;TDTSKFAPRANLNSLVNLECMSYICGIQLEYPERASIMYFLNTILVYIFIACLSVNALYGSSGFFQRFLMDLLSDTQLISRPACFTQIYVIYSYASCELTVLSIMAYDRYIAVCLPLHYHTKMTLETVVKLTALAWIFPAFSLAACRCLSATLPLCGNEIHKVFCANWNVVKLSCVNTAVNNVVGMLLTVATIFLPLFYSLYTYLRIVSICWKSSAEFRGNVLESCLPHTISFVIYSIAGFCDVALSRNNLEVINPFIAVILSLVFVVIPPALNSLVYGLKLPEIRRHILRLF
;
A
#
# COMPACT_ATOMS: atom_id res chain seq x y z
N THR A 1 13.96 -49.13 32.20
CA THR A 1 14.61 -48.18 31.27
C THR A 1 13.55 -47.66 30.34
N ASP A 2 13.22 -46.38 30.56
CA ASP A 2 12.10 -45.63 30.00
C ASP A 2 12.14 -45.48 28.47
N THR A 3 10.98 -45.61 27.83
CA THR A 3 10.71 -45.05 26.50
C THR A 3 9.40 -44.26 26.54
N SER A 4 9.47 -43.08 27.16
CA SER A 4 8.40 -42.08 27.14
C SER A 4 8.22 -41.49 25.73
N LYS A 5 7.04 -41.74 25.15
CA LYS A 5 6.24 -40.87 24.26
C LYS A 5 6.97 -39.66 23.65
N PHE A 6 7.26 -39.74 22.35
CA PHE A 6 7.32 -38.57 21.47
C PHE A 6 6.04 -38.52 20.64
N ALA A 7 5.06 -37.74 21.09
CA ALA A 7 3.96 -37.32 20.22
C ALA A 7 4.55 -36.40 19.13
N PRO A 8 4.23 -36.59 17.84
CA PRO A 8 4.63 -35.61 16.84
C PRO A 8 3.86 -34.31 17.14
N ARG A 9 4.59 -33.25 17.48
CA ARG A 9 4.08 -31.87 17.46
C ARG A 9 3.54 -31.60 16.06
N ALA A 10 2.25 -31.80 15.87
CA ALA A 10 1.55 -31.26 14.72
C ALA A 10 1.76 -29.74 14.78
N ASN A 11 2.43 -29.22 13.76
CA ASN A 11 2.80 -27.82 13.68
C ASN A 11 1.49 -27.01 13.68
N LEU A 12 1.36 -25.97 14.50
CA LEU A 12 0.12 -25.16 14.57
C LEU A 12 -0.29 -24.65 13.17
N ASN A 13 0.69 -24.39 12.31
CA ASN A 13 0.51 -24.04 10.91
C ASN A 13 -0.07 -25.18 10.05
N SER A 14 0.17 -26.47 10.35
CA SER A 14 -0.41 -27.59 9.61
C SER A 14 -1.85 -27.88 10.02
N LEU A 15 -2.18 -27.71 11.30
CA LEU A 15 -3.56 -27.83 11.81
C LEU A 15 -4.48 -26.73 11.24
N VAL A 16 -4.03 -25.47 11.30
CA VAL A 16 -4.77 -24.33 10.72
C VAL A 16 -5.02 -24.52 9.21
N ASN A 17 -4.05 -25.07 8.48
CA ASN A 17 -4.18 -25.33 7.03
C ASN A 17 -5.19 -26.45 6.70
N LEU A 18 -5.27 -27.52 7.50
CA LEU A 18 -6.21 -28.63 7.28
C LEU A 18 -7.65 -28.24 7.66
N GLU A 19 -7.80 -27.47 8.75
CA GLU A 19 -9.10 -26.94 9.16
C GLU A 19 -9.64 -25.97 8.13
N CYS A 20 -8.82 -25.02 7.65
CA CYS A 20 -9.25 -24.00 6.68
C CYS A 20 -9.74 -24.60 5.35
N MET A 21 -9.05 -25.63 4.84
CA MET A 21 -9.43 -26.32 3.60
C MET A 21 -10.70 -27.15 3.73
N SER A 22 -10.85 -27.86 4.85
CA SER A 22 -12.06 -28.64 5.12
C SER A 22 -13.28 -27.73 5.36
N TYR A 23 -13.06 -26.56 5.97
CA TYR A 23 -14.12 -25.60 6.27
C TYR A 23 -14.60 -24.79 5.08
N ILE A 24 -13.71 -24.35 4.18
CA ILE A 24 -14.11 -23.63 2.97
C ILE A 24 -14.89 -24.56 2.03
N CYS A 25 -14.45 -25.81 1.88
CA CYS A 25 -15.17 -26.82 1.11
C CYS A 25 -16.52 -27.17 1.75
N GLY A 26 -16.58 -27.29 3.08
CA GLY A 26 -17.80 -27.57 3.84
C GLY A 26 -18.81 -26.41 3.85
N ILE A 27 -18.40 -25.16 4.11
CA ILE A 27 -19.33 -24.01 4.16
C ILE A 27 -19.95 -23.72 2.80
N GLN A 28 -19.20 -23.85 1.70
CA GLN A 28 -19.73 -23.60 0.35
C GLN A 28 -20.82 -24.61 -0.05
N LEU A 29 -20.80 -25.81 0.54
CA LEU A 29 -21.75 -26.89 0.28
C LEU A 29 -22.92 -26.93 1.29
N GLU A 30 -22.69 -26.53 2.55
CA GLU A 30 -23.66 -26.75 3.64
C GLU A 30 -24.55 -25.53 3.99
N TYR A 31 -24.13 -24.28 3.71
CA TYR A 31 -24.91 -23.06 4.08
C TYR A 31 -24.79 -21.89 3.07
N PRO A 32 -25.56 -21.90 1.96
CA PRO A 32 -25.47 -20.88 0.90
C PRO A 32 -25.91 -19.46 1.32
N GLU A 33 -26.84 -19.32 2.28
CA GLU A 33 -27.29 -17.99 2.77
C GLU A 33 -26.25 -17.29 3.66
N ARG A 34 -25.54 -18.02 4.54
CA ARG A 34 -24.47 -17.44 5.37
C ARG A 34 -23.25 -17.05 4.53
N ALA A 35 -22.94 -17.82 3.49
CA ALA A 35 -21.94 -17.44 2.50
C ALA A 35 -22.32 -16.11 1.82
N SER A 36 -23.60 -15.92 1.47
CA SER A 36 -24.10 -14.70 0.83
C SER A 36 -23.97 -13.44 1.72
N ILE A 37 -24.26 -13.55 3.03
CA ILE A 37 -24.10 -12.44 3.99
C ILE A 37 -22.62 -12.09 4.22
N MET A 38 -21.74 -13.09 4.31
CA MET A 38 -20.30 -12.90 4.46
C MET A 38 -19.69 -12.25 3.21
N TYR A 39 -20.12 -12.66 2.02
CA TYR A 39 -19.77 -12.01 0.75
C TYR A 39 -20.27 -10.56 0.69
N PHE A 40 -21.50 -10.28 1.15
CA PHE A 40 -22.08 -8.95 1.15
C PHE A 40 -21.36 -7.98 2.09
N LEU A 41 -21.06 -8.39 3.33
CA LEU A 41 -20.30 -7.55 4.27
C LEU A 41 -18.88 -7.29 3.76
N ASN A 42 -18.18 -8.31 3.27
CA ASN A 42 -16.85 -8.14 2.67
C ASN A 42 -16.90 -7.17 1.47
N THR A 43 -17.95 -7.24 0.67
CA THR A 43 -18.16 -6.34 -0.47
C THR A 43 -18.27 -4.87 -0.03
N ILE A 44 -19.09 -4.57 0.99
CA ILE A 44 -19.24 -3.19 1.51
C ILE A 44 -17.91 -2.65 2.06
N LEU A 45 -17.18 -3.47 2.82
CA LEU A 45 -15.89 -3.07 3.42
C LEU A 45 -14.85 -2.77 2.34
N VAL A 46 -14.80 -3.59 1.29
CA VAL A 46 -13.95 -3.37 0.11
C VAL A 46 -14.30 -2.07 -0.62
N TYR A 47 -15.58 -1.70 -0.73
CA TYR A 47 -15.99 -0.42 -1.31
C TYR A 47 -15.47 0.79 -0.54
N ILE A 48 -15.46 0.73 0.81
CA ILE A 48 -14.92 1.81 1.64
C ILE A 48 -13.42 2.00 1.37
N PHE A 49 -12.66 0.91 1.30
CA PHE A 49 -11.22 0.98 0.98
C PHE A 49 -10.94 1.47 -0.44
N ILE A 50 -11.74 1.04 -1.43
CA ILE A 50 -11.60 1.52 -2.81
C ILE A 50 -11.91 3.02 -2.88
N ALA A 51 -12.99 3.49 -2.26
CA ALA A 51 -13.32 4.90 -2.21
C ALA A 51 -12.20 5.72 -1.54
N CYS A 52 -11.63 5.19 -0.45
CA CYS A 52 -10.48 5.77 0.22
C CYS A 52 -9.25 5.89 -0.71
N LEU A 53 -8.90 4.82 -1.45
CA LEU A 53 -7.83 4.83 -2.44
C LEU A 53 -8.10 5.84 -3.57
N SER A 54 -9.34 5.93 -4.06
CA SER A 54 -9.71 6.90 -5.10
C SER A 54 -9.56 8.34 -4.63
N VAL A 55 -10.00 8.64 -3.39
CA VAL A 55 -9.82 9.98 -2.80
C VAL A 55 -8.33 10.29 -2.61
N ASN A 56 -7.55 9.33 -2.14
CA ASN A 56 -6.10 9.49 -1.97
C ASN A 56 -5.41 9.71 -3.34
N ALA A 57 -5.79 8.97 -4.37
CA ALA A 57 -5.30 9.13 -5.73
C ALA A 57 -5.58 10.53 -6.30
N LEU A 58 -6.79 11.07 -6.09
CA LEU A 58 -7.14 12.44 -6.49
C LEU A 58 -6.31 13.47 -5.72
N TYR A 59 -6.12 13.28 -4.42
CA TYR A 59 -5.29 14.14 -3.58
C TYR A 59 -3.82 14.16 -4.05
N GLY A 60 -3.20 12.99 -4.27
CA GLY A 60 -1.84 12.88 -4.79
C GLY A 60 -1.69 13.46 -6.20
N SER A 61 -2.65 13.15 -7.07
CA SER A 61 -2.65 13.62 -8.46
C SER A 61 -2.79 15.14 -8.54
N SER A 62 -3.71 15.75 -7.79
CA SER A 62 -3.86 17.20 -7.77
C SER A 62 -2.58 17.89 -7.29
N GLY A 63 -1.93 17.38 -6.22
CA GLY A 63 -0.68 17.97 -5.72
C GLY A 63 0.51 17.82 -6.67
N PHE A 64 0.62 16.71 -7.40
CA PHE A 64 1.72 16.47 -8.33
C PHE A 64 1.48 17.12 -9.70
N PHE A 65 0.36 16.80 -10.35
CA PHE A 65 0.11 17.19 -11.74
C PHE A 65 -0.10 18.69 -11.91
N GLN A 66 -0.73 19.37 -10.95
CA GLN A 66 -0.91 20.82 -11.05
C GLN A 66 0.45 21.54 -11.13
N ARG A 67 1.42 21.10 -10.34
CA ARG A 67 2.77 21.70 -10.37
C ARG A 67 3.56 21.25 -11.58
N PHE A 68 3.52 19.96 -11.90
CA PHE A 68 4.21 19.41 -13.07
C PHE A 68 3.80 20.10 -14.37
N LEU A 69 2.51 20.36 -14.57
CA LEU A 69 2.01 21.08 -15.74
C LEU A 69 2.49 22.53 -15.78
N MET A 70 2.54 23.22 -14.63
CA MET A 70 3.06 24.58 -14.52
C MET A 70 4.56 24.65 -14.86
N ASP A 71 5.35 23.68 -14.38
CA ASP A 71 6.80 23.62 -14.66
C ASP A 71 7.11 23.19 -16.11
N LEU A 72 6.17 22.51 -16.80
CA LEU A 72 6.26 22.21 -18.23
C LEU A 72 5.97 23.43 -19.12
N LEU A 73 5.06 24.30 -18.66
CA LEU A 73 4.63 25.50 -19.38
C LEU A 73 5.54 26.72 -19.14
N SER A 74 6.42 26.66 -18.14
CA SER A 74 7.30 27.76 -17.75
C SER A 74 8.71 27.58 -18.33
N ASP A 75 9.28 28.66 -18.87
CA ASP A 75 10.69 28.71 -19.32
C ASP A 75 11.68 28.62 -18.14
N THR A 76 11.22 28.83 -16.90
CA THR A 76 12.04 28.78 -15.68
C THR A 76 11.44 27.85 -14.63
N GLN A 77 12.16 26.77 -14.29
CA GLN A 77 11.71 25.79 -13.30
C GLN A 77 12.10 26.20 -11.87
N LEU A 78 11.55 27.33 -11.41
CA LEU A 78 11.80 27.87 -10.06
C LEU A 78 10.63 27.55 -9.13
N ILE A 79 10.92 26.95 -7.98
CA ILE A 79 9.94 26.65 -6.93
C ILE A 79 10.28 27.41 -5.64
N SER A 80 9.26 28.01 -5.03
CA SER A 80 9.44 28.65 -3.73
C SER A 80 9.62 27.58 -2.64
N ARG A 81 10.42 27.90 -1.63
CA ARG A 81 10.63 27.03 -0.46
C ARG A 81 9.32 26.48 0.14
N PRO A 82 8.30 27.30 0.46
CA PRO A 82 7.05 26.79 1.03
C PRO A 82 6.26 25.89 0.06
N ALA A 83 6.29 26.18 -1.25
CA ALA A 83 5.65 25.31 -2.26
C ALA A 83 6.35 23.95 -2.33
N CYS A 84 7.68 23.92 -2.27
CA CYS A 84 8.49 22.70 -2.26
C CYS A 84 8.19 21.80 -1.05
N PHE A 85 8.13 22.36 0.17
CA PHE A 85 7.76 21.59 1.38
C PHE A 85 6.30 21.14 1.38
N THR A 86 5.42 21.88 0.71
CA THR A 86 4.02 21.48 0.52
C THR A 86 3.95 20.28 -0.43
N GLN A 87 4.64 20.35 -1.58
CA GLN A 87 4.72 19.26 -2.56
C GLN A 87 5.30 17.98 -1.94
N ILE A 88 6.40 18.08 -1.20
CA ILE A 88 7.00 16.96 -0.45
C ILE A 88 5.93 16.26 0.38
N TYR A 89 5.25 17.00 1.26
CA TYR A 89 4.27 16.41 2.14
C TYR A 89 3.12 15.75 1.40
N VAL A 90 2.59 16.38 0.35
CA VAL A 90 1.48 15.79 -0.42
C VAL A 90 1.92 14.48 -1.05
N ILE A 91 3.07 14.43 -1.72
CA ILE A 91 3.59 13.22 -2.38
C ILE A 91 3.85 12.10 -1.38
N TYR A 92 4.58 12.37 -0.30
CA TYR A 92 4.91 11.32 0.68
C TYR A 92 3.70 10.89 1.51
N SER A 93 2.75 11.78 1.80
CA SER A 93 1.52 11.43 2.55
C SER A 93 0.59 10.59 1.70
N TYR A 94 0.39 10.98 0.44
CA TYR A 94 -0.28 10.16 -0.56
C TYR A 94 0.34 8.76 -0.62
N ALA A 95 1.65 8.69 -0.75
CA ALA A 95 2.35 7.42 -0.92
C ALA A 95 2.24 6.48 0.28
N SER A 96 2.41 7.04 1.47
CA SER A 96 2.32 6.30 2.73
C SER A 96 0.88 5.86 3.00
N CYS A 97 -0.10 6.71 2.72
CA CYS A 97 -1.52 6.37 2.83
C CYS A 97 -1.87 5.21 1.89
N GLU A 98 -1.42 5.26 0.63
CA GLU A 98 -1.64 4.20 -0.36
C GLU A 98 -1.15 2.84 0.15
N LEU A 99 0.09 2.79 0.64
CA LEU A 99 0.70 1.57 1.17
C LEU A 99 -0.02 1.04 2.41
N THR A 100 -0.36 1.92 3.35
CA THR A 100 -1.08 1.50 4.57
C THR A 100 -2.47 0.95 4.26
N VAL A 101 -3.21 1.57 3.34
CA VAL A 101 -4.53 1.09 2.90
C VAL A 101 -4.38 -0.26 2.18
N LEU A 102 -3.41 -0.41 1.27
CA LEU A 102 -3.14 -1.68 0.60
C LEU A 102 -2.78 -2.80 1.59
N SER A 103 -1.99 -2.50 2.63
CA SER A 103 -1.68 -3.48 3.69
C SER A 103 -2.93 -3.87 4.50
N ILE A 104 -3.83 -2.93 4.78
CA ILE A 104 -5.10 -3.24 5.46
C ILE A 104 -5.99 -4.12 4.56
N MET A 105 -6.05 -3.85 3.26
CA MET A 105 -6.78 -4.68 2.31
C MET A 105 -6.19 -6.10 2.21
N ALA A 106 -4.87 -6.23 2.23
CA ALA A 106 -4.21 -7.54 2.28
C ALA A 106 -4.61 -8.32 3.55
N TYR A 107 -4.66 -7.63 4.70
CA TYR A 107 -5.13 -8.22 5.96
C TYR A 107 -6.60 -8.63 5.90
N ASP A 108 -7.48 -7.80 5.35
CA ASP A 108 -8.90 -8.13 5.14
C ASP A 108 -9.06 -9.44 4.35
N ARG A 109 -8.35 -9.54 3.21
CA ARG A 109 -8.36 -10.73 2.37
C ARG A 109 -7.83 -11.95 3.10
N TYR A 110 -6.79 -11.79 3.91
CA TYR A 110 -6.27 -12.88 4.71
C TYR A 110 -7.24 -13.39 5.76
N ILE A 111 -7.93 -12.51 6.50
CA ILE A 111 -8.92 -12.95 7.49
C ILE A 111 -10.13 -13.59 6.78
N ALA A 112 -10.57 -13.03 5.65
CA ALA A 112 -11.67 -13.59 4.86
C ALA A 112 -11.35 -15.01 4.35
N VAL A 113 -10.12 -15.25 3.88
CA VAL A 113 -9.71 -16.56 3.36
C VAL A 113 -9.33 -17.53 4.48
N CYS A 114 -8.55 -17.10 5.47
CA CYS A 114 -7.96 -18.01 6.46
C CYS A 114 -8.81 -18.22 7.71
N LEU A 115 -9.73 -17.29 8.02
CA LEU A 115 -10.47 -17.24 9.28
C LEU A 115 -11.95 -16.80 9.07
N PRO A 116 -12.71 -17.44 8.17
CA PRO A 116 -14.06 -16.99 7.80
C PRO A 116 -15.03 -16.90 8.99
N LEU A 117 -14.99 -17.86 9.92
CA LEU A 117 -15.82 -17.87 11.13
C LEU A 117 -15.60 -16.67 12.07
N HIS A 118 -14.38 -16.14 12.10
CA HIS A 118 -14.01 -15.02 12.99
C HIS A 118 -14.00 -13.68 12.25
N TYR A 119 -14.29 -13.67 10.95
CA TYR A 119 -14.29 -12.46 10.13
C TYR A 119 -15.21 -11.40 10.71
N HIS A 120 -16.46 -11.76 11.06
CA HIS A 120 -17.44 -10.82 11.60
C HIS A 120 -17.08 -10.25 12.98
N THR A 121 -16.38 -11.02 13.81
CA THR A 121 -15.96 -10.55 15.14
C THR A 121 -14.73 -9.65 15.06
N LYS A 122 -13.85 -9.88 14.08
CA LYS A 122 -12.60 -9.12 13.92
C LYS A 122 -12.76 -7.89 13.00
N MET A 123 -13.49 -8.05 11.92
CA MET A 123 -13.65 -7.06 10.85
C MET A 123 -15.07 -6.49 10.84
N THR A 124 -15.34 -5.64 11.83
CA THR A 124 -16.59 -4.88 11.92
C THR A 124 -16.46 -3.56 11.15
N LEU A 125 -17.60 -2.91 10.85
CA LEU A 125 -17.61 -1.57 10.25
C LEU A 125 -16.84 -0.56 11.12
N GLU A 126 -16.97 -0.65 12.44
CA GLU A 126 -16.24 0.19 13.39
C GLU A 126 -14.73 -0.03 13.28
N THR A 127 -14.29 -1.28 13.19
CA THR A 127 -12.88 -1.63 12.96
C THR A 127 -12.38 -1.02 11.66
N VAL A 128 -13.15 -1.11 10.56
CA VAL A 128 -12.74 -0.56 9.26
C VAL A 128 -12.66 0.97 9.28
N VAL A 129 -13.60 1.65 9.92
CA VAL A 129 -13.53 3.11 10.09
C VAL A 129 -12.30 3.50 10.90
N LYS A 130 -12.00 2.78 12.00
CA LYS A 130 -10.80 3.01 12.82
C LYS A 130 -9.51 2.76 12.02
N LEU A 131 -9.42 1.65 11.29
CA LEU A 131 -8.25 1.32 10.47
C LEU A 131 -8.05 2.34 9.35
N THR A 132 -9.13 2.76 8.69
CA THR A 132 -9.08 3.80 7.65
C THR A 132 -8.62 5.13 8.25
N ALA A 133 -9.18 5.55 9.40
CA ALA A 133 -8.75 6.77 10.06
C ALA A 133 -7.26 6.72 10.45
N LEU A 134 -6.79 5.59 10.99
CA LEU A 134 -5.38 5.39 11.33
C LEU A 134 -4.48 5.44 10.08
N ALA A 135 -4.93 4.87 8.96
CA ALA A 135 -4.19 4.88 7.69
C ALA A 135 -3.95 6.31 7.15
N TRP A 136 -4.80 7.27 7.49
CA TRP A 136 -4.61 8.68 7.13
C TRP A 136 -3.83 9.45 8.19
N ILE A 137 -4.22 9.32 9.46
CA ILE A 137 -3.68 10.11 10.57
C ILE A 137 -2.20 9.77 10.81
N PHE A 138 -1.84 8.48 10.79
CA PHE A 138 -0.46 8.05 11.08
C PHE A 138 0.55 8.61 10.06
N PRO A 139 0.35 8.47 8.74
CA PRO A 139 1.20 9.12 7.75
C PRO A 139 1.20 10.65 7.85
N ALA A 140 0.03 11.27 8.01
CA ALA A 140 -0.09 12.72 8.07
C ALA A 140 0.73 13.31 9.23
N PHE A 141 0.60 12.75 10.43
CA PHE A 141 1.33 13.23 11.60
C PHE A 141 2.83 12.98 11.48
N SER A 142 3.23 11.76 11.08
CA SER A 142 4.64 11.37 10.99
C SER A 142 5.38 12.20 9.94
N LEU A 143 4.74 12.50 8.80
CA LEU A 143 5.30 13.32 7.74
C LEU A 143 5.26 14.81 8.06
N ALA A 144 4.26 15.29 8.81
CA ALA A 144 4.24 16.67 9.30
C ALA A 144 5.42 16.93 10.23
N ALA A 145 5.69 16.02 11.17
CA ALA A 145 6.85 16.12 12.07
C ALA A 145 8.18 16.14 11.28
N CYS A 146 8.33 15.24 10.30
CA CYS A 146 9.50 15.20 9.43
C CYS A 146 9.65 16.48 8.60
N ARG A 147 8.54 17.02 8.06
CA ARG A 147 8.52 18.29 7.34
C ARG A 147 8.97 19.44 8.24
N CYS A 148 8.45 19.55 9.46
CA CYS A 148 8.84 20.59 10.42
C CYS A 148 10.35 20.53 10.70
N LEU A 149 10.89 19.33 10.93
CA LEU A 149 12.32 19.13 11.17
C LEU A 149 13.17 19.52 9.94
N SER A 150 12.73 19.18 8.72
CA SER A 150 13.46 19.58 7.51
C SER A 150 13.28 21.06 7.17
N ALA A 151 12.17 21.68 7.54
CA ALA A 151 11.86 23.08 7.26
C ALA A 151 12.71 24.06 8.08
N THR A 152 13.26 23.65 9.23
CA THR A 152 14.14 24.50 10.05
C THR A 152 15.58 24.58 9.54
N LEU A 153 15.98 23.73 8.58
CA LEU A 153 17.36 23.71 8.09
C LEU A 153 17.68 24.95 7.25
N PRO A 154 18.85 25.60 7.45
CA PRO A 154 19.36 26.58 6.50
C PRO A 154 19.79 25.86 5.21
N LEU A 155 19.30 26.34 4.08
CA LEU A 155 19.62 25.82 2.75
C LEU A 155 20.69 26.73 2.14
N CYS A 156 21.78 26.14 1.65
CA CYS A 156 22.88 26.87 1.00
C CYS A 156 22.98 26.57 -0.51
N GLY A 157 22.39 25.47 -0.98
CA GLY A 157 22.20 25.19 -2.41
C GLY A 157 20.81 25.57 -2.92
N ASN A 158 20.65 25.63 -4.25
CA ASN A 158 19.38 25.90 -4.93
C ASN A 158 19.02 24.90 -6.06
N GLU A 159 19.90 23.95 -6.38
CA GLU A 159 19.68 23.01 -7.48
C GLU A 159 19.14 21.65 -7.00
N ILE A 160 18.06 21.18 -7.62
CA ILE A 160 17.46 19.86 -7.37
C ILE A 160 17.30 19.15 -8.71
N HIS A 161 18.05 18.07 -8.94
CA HIS A 161 17.97 17.27 -10.17
C HIS A 161 16.81 16.25 -10.11
N LYS A 162 15.58 16.73 -9.94
CA LYS A 162 14.38 15.87 -9.93
C LYS A 162 13.15 16.69 -10.36
N VAL A 163 12.18 16.02 -10.99
CA VAL A 163 10.92 16.62 -11.48
C VAL A 163 10.03 17.15 -10.34
N PHE A 164 10.27 16.70 -9.11
CA PHE A 164 9.56 17.14 -7.92
C PHE A 164 10.51 17.28 -6.75
N CYS A 165 10.10 18.06 -5.75
CA CYS A 165 10.84 18.18 -4.50
C CYS A 165 10.82 16.87 -3.71
N ALA A 166 11.97 16.23 -3.58
CA ALA A 166 12.17 15.09 -2.67
C ALA A 166 12.81 15.58 -1.35
N ASN A 167 12.34 15.05 -0.21
CA ASN A 167 12.78 15.52 1.11
C ASN A 167 14.31 15.38 1.28
N TRP A 168 14.86 14.22 0.91
CA TRP A 168 16.29 13.97 1.04
C TRP A 168 17.14 14.89 0.15
N ASN A 169 16.69 15.16 -1.08
CA ASN A 169 17.39 16.10 -1.96
C ASN A 169 17.44 17.50 -1.32
N VAL A 170 16.32 17.99 -0.79
CA VAL A 170 16.28 19.29 -0.10
C VAL A 170 17.16 19.30 1.15
N VAL A 171 17.16 18.22 1.95
CA VAL A 171 18.03 18.10 3.13
C VAL A 171 19.52 18.11 2.73
N LYS A 172 19.88 17.49 1.60
CA LYS A 172 21.27 17.48 1.07
C LYS A 172 21.78 18.88 0.68
N LEU A 173 20.88 19.83 0.38
CA LEU A 173 21.23 21.23 0.07
C LEU A 173 21.61 22.06 1.32
N SER A 174 21.48 21.49 2.52
CA SER A 174 21.80 22.19 3.76
C SER A 174 23.31 22.27 4.01
N CYS A 175 23.74 23.39 4.61
CA CYS A 175 25.12 23.64 5.01
C CYS A 175 25.41 23.25 6.47
N VAL A 176 24.42 22.73 7.20
CA VAL A 176 24.60 22.22 8.57
C VAL A 176 24.54 20.69 8.61
N ASN A 177 24.99 20.10 9.71
CA ASN A 177 24.94 18.66 9.89
C ASN A 177 23.49 18.14 9.84
N THR A 178 23.21 17.22 8.93
CA THR A 178 21.88 16.66 8.67
C THR A 178 21.71 15.23 9.20
N ALA A 179 22.61 14.76 10.07
CA ALA A 179 22.58 13.40 10.62
C ALA A 179 21.24 13.04 11.27
N VAL A 180 20.62 13.96 12.03
CA VAL A 180 19.32 13.73 12.68
C VAL A 180 18.20 13.56 11.64
N ASN A 181 18.10 14.48 10.67
CA ASN A 181 17.14 14.38 9.56
C ASN A 181 17.33 13.09 8.76
N ASN A 182 18.57 12.66 8.58
CA ASN A 182 18.90 11.43 7.89
C ASN A 182 18.36 10.19 8.62
N VAL A 183 18.65 10.08 9.92
CA VAL A 183 18.19 8.96 10.76
C VAL A 183 16.66 8.95 10.84
N VAL A 184 16.04 10.10 11.12
CA VAL A 184 14.57 10.22 11.18
C VAL A 184 13.93 9.87 9.83
N GLY A 185 14.50 10.37 8.74
CA GLY A 185 14.04 10.06 7.38
C GLY A 185 14.11 8.57 7.08
N MET A 186 15.22 7.90 7.41
CA MET A 186 15.36 6.45 7.23
C MET A 186 14.37 5.65 8.07
N LEU A 187 14.22 5.99 9.36
CA LEU A 187 13.26 5.33 10.25
C LEU A 187 11.83 5.48 9.69
N LEU A 188 11.48 6.65 9.19
CA LEU A 188 10.19 6.90 8.60
C LEU A 188 9.98 6.09 7.32
N THR A 189 10.97 6.02 6.42
CA THR A 189 10.92 5.16 5.23
C THR A 189 10.74 3.70 5.61
N VAL A 190 11.45 3.20 6.62
CA VAL A 190 11.25 1.82 7.10
C VAL A 190 9.84 1.61 7.64
N ALA A 191 9.35 2.53 8.47
CA ALA A 191 8.04 2.41 9.10
C ALA A 191 6.87 2.53 8.12
N THR A 192 6.96 3.43 7.14
CA THR A 192 5.85 3.76 6.22
C THR A 192 5.90 3.00 4.91
N ILE A 193 7.06 2.50 4.50
CA ILE A 193 7.24 1.76 3.26
C ILE A 193 7.59 0.31 3.59
N PHE A 194 8.79 0.03 4.11
CA PHE A 194 9.27 -1.35 4.20
C PHE A 194 8.45 -2.27 5.13
N LEU A 195 7.92 -1.76 6.25
CA LEU A 195 7.08 -2.54 7.16
C LEU A 195 5.73 -2.93 6.52
N PRO A 196 4.90 -1.98 6.01
CA PRO A 196 3.71 -2.29 5.21
C PRO A 196 4.02 -3.25 4.05
N LEU A 197 5.19 -3.07 3.44
CA LEU A 197 5.63 -3.89 2.33
C LEU A 197 5.84 -5.35 2.73
N PHE A 198 6.68 -5.59 3.73
CA PHE A 198 6.97 -6.94 4.21
C PHE A 198 5.70 -7.64 4.72
N TYR A 199 4.85 -6.89 5.44
CA TYR A 199 3.60 -7.40 5.98
C TYR A 199 2.63 -7.87 4.88
N SER A 200 2.43 -7.07 3.84
CA SER A 200 1.54 -7.43 2.73
C SER A 200 2.10 -8.61 1.92
N LEU A 201 3.41 -8.64 1.60
CA LEU A 201 4.05 -9.79 0.94
C LEU A 201 3.86 -11.08 1.74
N TYR A 202 4.13 -11.03 3.05
CA TYR A 202 3.96 -12.18 3.94
C TYR A 202 2.52 -12.72 3.89
N THR A 203 1.55 -11.80 3.91
CA THR A 203 0.13 -12.10 3.91
C THR A 203 -0.31 -12.76 2.60
N TYR A 204 0.12 -12.22 1.46
CA TYR A 204 -0.18 -12.82 0.15
C TYR A 204 0.53 -14.15 -0.09
N LEU A 205 1.79 -14.30 0.34
CA LEU A 205 2.50 -15.58 0.25
C LEU A 205 1.80 -16.68 1.07
N ARG A 206 1.25 -16.34 2.25
CA ARG A 206 0.41 -17.24 3.04
C ARG A 206 -0.84 -17.65 2.27
N ILE A 207 -1.58 -16.70 1.69
CA ILE A 207 -2.79 -16.97 0.90
C ILE A 207 -2.46 -17.91 -0.26
N VAL A 208 -1.44 -17.59 -1.07
CA VAL A 208 -1.02 -18.41 -2.21
C VAL A 208 -0.58 -19.80 -1.77
N SER A 209 0.17 -19.92 -0.68
CA SER A 209 0.62 -21.22 -0.15
C SER A 209 -0.55 -22.11 0.27
N ILE A 210 -1.61 -21.53 0.83
CA ILE A 210 -2.84 -22.25 1.17
C ILE A 210 -3.57 -22.64 -0.12
N CYS A 211 -3.80 -21.71 -1.03
CA CYS A 211 -4.48 -21.97 -2.30
C CYS A 211 -3.76 -23.00 -3.18
N TRP A 212 -2.42 -23.07 -3.13
CA TRP A 212 -1.66 -24.05 -3.90
C TRP A 212 -2.00 -25.50 -3.51
N LYS A 213 -2.45 -25.72 -2.28
CA LYS A 213 -2.86 -27.03 -1.77
C LYS A 213 -4.34 -27.37 -2.05
N SER A 214 -5.09 -26.46 -2.67
CA SER A 214 -6.54 -26.58 -2.94
C SER A 214 -6.83 -27.05 -4.37
N SER A 215 -8.10 -27.35 -4.65
CA SER A 215 -8.60 -27.67 -5.99
C SER A 215 -8.21 -26.60 -7.03
N ALA A 216 -7.94 -27.02 -8.27
CA ALA A 216 -7.54 -26.14 -9.37
C ALA A 216 -8.55 -25.02 -9.67
N GLU A 217 -9.84 -25.27 -9.44
CA GLU A 217 -10.93 -24.31 -9.62
C GLU A 217 -10.94 -23.22 -8.54
N PHE A 218 -10.77 -23.60 -7.26
CA PHE A 218 -10.63 -22.65 -6.15
C PHE A 218 -9.33 -21.84 -6.25
N ARG A 219 -8.25 -22.48 -6.70
CA ARG A 219 -6.97 -21.83 -6.99
C ARG A 219 -7.12 -20.75 -8.07
N GLY A 220 -7.85 -21.02 -9.14
CA GLY A 220 -8.12 -20.06 -10.22
C GLY A 220 -8.87 -18.82 -9.74
N ASN A 221 -9.98 -19.02 -9.03
CA ASN A 221 -10.83 -17.94 -8.55
C ASN A 221 -10.13 -17.03 -7.51
N VAL A 222 -9.31 -17.60 -6.62
CA VAL A 222 -8.57 -16.81 -5.63
C VAL A 222 -7.41 -16.04 -6.27
N LEU A 223 -6.66 -16.67 -7.19
CA LEU A 223 -5.60 -16.00 -7.95
C LEU A 223 -6.18 -14.83 -8.75
N GLU A 224 -7.30 -15.01 -9.44
CA GLU A 224 -7.90 -13.95 -10.25
C GLU A 224 -8.32 -12.73 -9.41
N SER A 225 -8.81 -12.94 -8.17
CA SER A 225 -9.19 -11.84 -7.29
C SER A 225 -8.00 -11.15 -6.60
N CYS A 226 -6.91 -11.87 -6.28
CA CYS A 226 -5.76 -11.35 -5.53
C CYS A 226 -4.60 -10.85 -6.41
N LEU A 227 -4.48 -11.34 -7.64
CA LEU A 227 -3.45 -10.94 -8.59
C LEU A 227 -3.39 -9.43 -8.81
N PRO A 228 -4.49 -8.71 -9.10
CA PRO A 228 -4.38 -7.31 -9.46
C PRO A 228 -3.97 -6.42 -8.27
N HIS A 229 -4.37 -6.79 -7.04
CA HIS A 229 -3.89 -6.15 -5.82
C HIS A 229 -2.39 -6.39 -5.59
N THR A 230 -1.96 -7.65 -5.75
CA THR A 230 -0.56 -8.06 -5.54
C THR A 230 0.35 -7.39 -6.57
N ILE A 231 -0.07 -7.32 -7.84
CA ILE A 231 0.66 -6.65 -8.92
C ILE A 231 0.79 -5.16 -8.65
N SER A 232 -0.32 -4.48 -8.32
CA SER A 232 -0.31 -3.03 -8.03
C SER A 232 0.62 -2.71 -6.86
N PHE A 233 0.57 -3.54 -5.83
CA PHE A 233 1.43 -3.43 -4.66
C PHE A 233 2.92 -3.69 -4.97
N VAL A 234 3.26 -4.73 -5.73
CA VAL A 234 4.65 -5.02 -6.13
C VAL A 234 5.22 -3.88 -6.97
N ILE A 235 4.42 -3.34 -7.90
CA ILE A 235 4.82 -2.19 -8.72
C ILE A 235 5.08 -0.97 -7.84
N TYR A 236 4.20 -0.70 -6.86
CA TYR A 236 4.41 0.36 -5.88
C TYR A 236 5.71 0.20 -5.10
N SER A 237 5.98 -1.03 -4.66
CA SER A 237 7.17 -1.40 -3.88
C SER A 237 8.45 -1.13 -4.66
N ILE A 238 8.50 -1.61 -5.90
CA ILE A 238 9.66 -1.45 -6.79
C ILE A 238 9.85 0.02 -7.12
N ALA A 239 8.78 0.73 -7.47
CA ALA A 239 8.86 2.15 -7.80
C ALA A 239 9.35 3.00 -6.61
N GLY A 240 8.83 2.74 -5.40
CA GLY A 240 9.25 3.43 -4.19
C GLY A 240 10.69 3.11 -3.80
N PHE A 241 11.10 1.84 -3.91
CA PHE A 241 12.49 1.45 -3.67
C PHE A 241 13.45 2.12 -4.66
N CYS A 242 13.10 2.10 -5.95
CA CYS A 242 13.87 2.78 -7.00
C CYS A 242 13.96 4.29 -6.72
N ASP A 243 12.87 4.94 -6.31
CA ASP A 243 12.86 6.38 -6.00
C ASP A 243 13.78 6.72 -4.82
N VAL A 244 13.72 5.94 -3.74
CA VAL A 244 14.60 6.10 -2.57
C VAL A 244 16.06 5.85 -2.96
N ALA A 245 16.34 4.79 -3.70
CA ALA A 245 17.69 4.47 -4.17
C ALA A 245 18.25 5.58 -5.08
N LEU A 246 17.44 6.13 -5.98
CA LEU A 246 17.83 7.25 -6.84
C LEU A 246 18.08 8.54 -6.05
N SER A 247 17.28 8.81 -5.01
CA SER A 247 17.49 10.00 -4.19
C SER A 247 18.80 9.93 -3.38
N ARG A 248 19.21 8.72 -2.99
CA ARG A 248 20.37 8.48 -2.14
C ARG A 248 21.67 8.36 -2.90
N ASN A 249 21.63 7.80 -4.10
CA ASN A 249 22.78 7.68 -4.99
C ASN A 249 23.00 8.97 -5.78
N ASN A 250 24.25 9.30 -6.10
CA ASN A 250 24.53 10.47 -6.91
C ASN A 250 23.99 10.26 -8.33
N LEU A 251 23.05 11.12 -8.72
CA LEU A 251 22.44 11.15 -10.06
C LEU A 251 23.46 11.39 -11.18
N GLU A 252 24.70 11.78 -10.87
CA GLU A 252 25.79 11.90 -11.84
C GLU A 252 26.13 10.57 -12.53
N VAL A 253 25.81 9.43 -11.91
CA VAL A 253 26.05 8.09 -12.48
C VAL A 253 24.83 7.57 -13.27
N ILE A 254 23.66 8.18 -13.10
CA ILE A 254 22.39 7.71 -13.65
C ILE A 254 21.86 8.74 -14.64
N ASN A 255 21.58 8.34 -15.88
CA ASN A 255 21.06 9.25 -16.89
C ASN A 255 19.83 10.04 -16.35
N PRO A 256 19.83 11.38 -16.38
CA PRO A 256 18.77 12.20 -15.82
C PRO A 256 17.38 11.89 -16.41
N PHE A 257 17.31 11.43 -17.67
CA PHE A 257 16.07 10.94 -18.26
C PHE A 257 15.48 9.72 -17.55
N ILE A 258 16.33 8.79 -17.11
CA ILE A 258 15.89 7.59 -16.37
C ILE A 258 15.34 7.98 -15.00
N ALA A 259 15.96 8.97 -14.35
CA ALA A 259 15.48 9.49 -13.07
C ALA A 259 14.11 10.15 -13.16
N VAL A 260 13.88 10.91 -14.25
CA VAL A 260 12.59 11.52 -14.58
C VAL A 260 11.52 10.45 -14.82
N ILE A 261 11.81 9.43 -15.63
CA ILE A 261 10.87 8.35 -15.95
C ILE A 261 10.51 7.55 -14.70
N LEU A 262 11.49 7.16 -13.87
CA LEU A 262 11.24 6.42 -12.63
C LEU A 262 10.41 7.24 -11.62
N SER A 263 10.68 8.54 -11.53
CA SER A 263 9.91 9.48 -10.71
C SER A 263 8.44 9.56 -11.16
N LEU A 264 8.20 9.63 -12.47
CA LEU A 264 6.85 9.63 -13.04
C LEU A 264 6.15 8.29 -12.84
N VAL A 265 6.86 7.18 -13.01
CA VAL A 265 6.33 5.83 -12.77
C VAL A 265 5.83 5.69 -11.34
N PHE A 266 6.58 6.19 -10.35
CA PHE A 266 6.18 6.15 -8.94
C PHE A 266 4.89 6.92 -8.65
N VAL A 267 4.65 8.05 -9.32
CA VAL A 267 3.49 8.89 -9.05
C VAL A 267 2.26 8.51 -9.90
N VAL A 268 2.47 8.12 -11.15
CA VAL A 268 1.39 7.94 -12.14
C VAL A 268 0.87 6.51 -12.20
N ILE A 269 1.73 5.52 -12.02
CA ILE A 269 1.32 4.11 -12.18
C ILE A 269 0.41 3.63 -11.03
N PRO A 270 0.69 3.94 -9.75
CA PRO A 270 -0.18 3.50 -8.65
C PRO A 270 -1.66 3.94 -8.74
N PRO A 271 -1.98 5.23 -8.98
CA PRO A 271 -3.37 5.66 -9.05
C PRO A 271 -4.07 5.14 -10.32
N ALA A 272 -3.32 4.98 -11.43
CA ALA A 272 -3.85 4.41 -12.66
C ALA A 272 -4.16 2.91 -12.52
N LEU A 273 -3.27 2.14 -11.91
CA LEU A 273 -3.49 0.72 -11.66
C LEU A 273 -4.62 0.47 -10.67
N ASN A 274 -4.69 1.23 -9.57
CA ASN A 274 -5.80 1.12 -8.64
C ASN A 274 -7.14 1.45 -9.34
N SER A 275 -7.20 2.52 -10.13
CA SER A 275 -8.41 2.87 -10.88
C SER A 275 -8.79 1.80 -11.93
N LEU A 276 -7.82 1.20 -12.60
CA LEU A 276 -8.06 0.16 -13.61
C LEU A 276 -8.52 -1.15 -12.97
N VAL A 277 -7.79 -1.63 -11.95
CA VAL A 277 -8.08 -2.87 -11.23
C VAL A 277 -9.47 -2.83 -10.60
N TYR A 278 -9.79 -1.75 -9.88
CA TYR A 278 -11.05 -1.63 -9.17
C TYR A 278 -12.19 -1.17 -10.09
N GLY A 279 -11.91 -0.29 -11.06
CA GLY A 279 -12.88 0.20 -12.03
C GLY A 279 -13.38 -0.90 -12.98
N LEU A 280 -12.53 -1.86 -13.36
CA LEU A 280 -12.94 -3.00 -14.19
C LEU A 280 -13.74 -4.05 -13.42
N LYS A 281 -13.53 -4.19 -12.10
CA LYS A 281 -14.30 -5.10 -11.24
C LYS A 281 -15.62 -4.47 -10.74
N LEU A 282 -15.73 -3.14 -10.78
CA LEU A 282 -16.93 -2.39 -10.35
C LEU A 282 -18.25 -2.83 -11.03
N PRO A 283 -18.32 -3.05 -12.37
CA PRO A 283 -19.55 -3.46 -13.05
C PRO A 283 -19.98 -4.89 -12.71
N GLU A 284 -19.01 -5.76 -12.42
CA GLU A 284 -19.23 -7.15 -12.06
C GLU A 284 -19.80 -7.25 -10.64
N ILE A 285 -19.24 -6.48 -9.69
CA ILE A 285 -19.72 -6.37 -8.32
C ILE A 285 -21.09 -5.66 -8.27
N ARG A 286 -21.28 -4.58 -9.05
CA ARG A 286 -22.57 -3.87 -9.15
C ARG A 286 -23.68 -4.79 -9.68
N ARG A 287 -23.37 -5.67 -10.64
CA ARG A 287 -24.32 -6.68 -11.13
C ARG A 287 -24.70 -7.70 -10.06
N HIS A 288 -23.76 -8.09 -9.19
CA HIS A 288 -24.05 -9.01 -8.10
C HIS A 288 -24.94 -8.36 -7.03
N ILE A 289 -24.68 -7.10 -6.68
CA ILE A 289 -25.53 -6.33 -5.75
C ILE A 289 -26.96 -6.18 -6.32
N LEU A 290 -27.10 -5.81 -7.59
CA LEU A 290 -28.41 -5.63 -8.24
C LEU A 290 -29.19 -6.95 -8.44
N ARG A 291 -28.58 -8.12 -8.28
CA ARG A 291 -29.29 -9.41 -8.29
C ARG A 291 -29.73 -9.86 -6.90
N LEU A 292 -29.17 -9.27 -5.85
CA LEU A 292 -29.50 -9.57 -4.45
C LEU A 292 -30.64 -8.70 -3.91
N PHE A 293 -30.94 -7.59 -4.59
CA PHE A 293 -32.13 -6.75 -4.40
C PHE A 293 -33.16 -7.05 -5.49
#